data_AF-A0A3A6N624-F1
#
_entry.id   AF-A0A3A6N624-F1
#
_cell.length_a   1.000
_cell.length_b   1.000
_cell.length_c   1.000
_cell.angle_alpha   90.00
_cell.angle_beta   90.00
_cell.angle_gamma   90.00
#
_symmetry.space_group_name_H-M   'P 1'
#
loop_
_entity.id
_entity.type
_entity.pdbx_description
1 polymer ?
#
loop_
_entity_poly.entity_id
_entity_poly.type
_entity_poly.pdbx_seq_one_letter_code
_entity_poly.pdbx_strand_id
1 'polypeptide(L)'
;MRYAEAKLGRVFILRLEHGDRLPDTIEEFAKDCGIESATVLFIGGADRNSKVVVGPEDGTATKPVPTVVNLPGVSEAVGIGTIFINENRIPKLHLHSAFGRKD
;
A
#
# COMPACT_ATOMS: atom_id res chain seq x y z
N MET A 1 7.87 -23.58 -6.19
CA MET A 1 7.09 -22.48 -6.82
C MET A 1 5.62 -22.76 -6.59
N ARG A 2 4.85 -21.79 -6.08
CA ARG A 2 3.39 -21.89 -5.94
C ARG A 2 2.78 -20.84 -6.88
N TYR A 3 1.68 -21.18 -7.56
CA TYR A 3 1.00 -20.28 -8.49
C TYR A 3 -0.52 -20.44 -8.35
N ALA A 4 -1.26 -19.41 -8.74
CA ALA A 4 -2.71 -19.44 -8.86
C ALA A 4 -3.09 -18.63 -10.11
N GLU A 5 -4.06 -19.12 -10.88
CA GLU A 5 -4.68 -18.37 -11.96
C GLU A 5 -5.81 -17.49 -11.37
N ALA A 6 -5.92 -16.26 -11.87
CA ALA A 6 -6.99 -15.35 -11.50
C ALA A 6 -7.58 -14.70 -12.75
N LYS A 7 -8.87 -14.34 -12.68
CA LYS A 7 -9.55 -13.56 -13.71
C LYS A 7 -9.67 -12.12 -13.26
N LEU A 8 -9.63 -11.17 -14.20
CA LEU A 8 -9.90 -9.77 -13.89
C LEU A 8 -11.35 -9.64 -13.41
N GLY A 9 -11.51 -9.10 -12.20
CA GLY A 9 -12.81 -8.84 -11.59
C GLY A 9 -13.31 -7.43 -11.89
N ARG A 10 -13.93 -6.80 -10.89
CA ARG A 10 -14.36 -5.40 -10.95
C ARG A 10 -13.14 -4.47 -10.96
N VAL A 11 -13.25 -3.35 -11.68
CA VAL A 11 -12.25 -2.27 -11.69
C VAL A 11 -12.84 -1.06 -10.98
N PHE A 12 -12.07 -0.48 -10.07
CA PHE A 12 -12.45 0.71 -9.33
C PHE A 12 -11.42 1.81 -9.55
N ILE A 13 -11.89 3.05 -9.59
CA ILE A 13 -11.05 4.24 -9.64
C ILE A 13 -11.33 5.01 -8.35
N LEU A 14 -10.31 5.20 -7.55
CA LEU A 14 -10.40 5.93 -6.28
C LEU A 14 -9.67 7.26 -6.43
N ARG A 15 -10.25 8.29 -5.84
CA ARG A 15 -9.58 9.57 -5.58
C ARG A 15 -9.55 9.73 -4.07
N LEU A 16 -8.35 9.80 -3.51
CA LEU A 16 -8.15 10.10 -2.11
C LEU A 16 -8.11 11.62 -1.94
N GLU A 17 -8.57 12.09 -0.79
CA GLU A 17 -8.58 13.49 -0.41
C GLU A 17 -7.41 13.82 0.53
N HIS A 18 -7.17 15.12 0.73
CA HIS A 18 -6.13 15.56 1.65
C HIS A 18 -6.41 15.09 3.07
N GLY A 19 -5.41 14.47 3.70
CA GLY A 19 -5.53 13.90 5.05
C GLY A 19 -5.86 12.41 5.06
N ASP A 20 -6.30 11.84 3.93
CA ASP A 20 -6.55 10.40 3.84
C ASP A 20 -5.25 9.62 4.02
N ARG A 21 -5.32 8.61 4.88
CA ARG A 21 -4.24 7.65 5.06
C ARG A 21 -4.42 6.55 4.03
N LEU A 22 -3.53 6.52 3.04
CA LEU A 22 -3.64 5.63 1.89
C LEU A 22 -3.88 4.16 2.27
N PRO A 23 -3.12 3.53 3.20
CA PRO A 23 -3.36 2.14 3.55
C PRO A 23 -4.75 1.91 4.15
N ASP A 24 -5.15 2.75 5.10
CA ASP A 24 -6.42 2.62 5.82
C ASP A 24 -7.60 2.80 4.86
N THR A 25 -7.55 3.84 4.02
CA THR A 25 -8.60 4.17 3.05
C THR A 25 -8.83 3.04 2.04
N ILE A 26 -7.74 2.43 1.54
CA ILE A 26 -7.83 1.32 0.58
C ILE A 26 -8.32 0.03 1.26
N GLU A 27 -7.85 -0.27 2.48
CA GLU A 27 -8.30 -1.45 3.23
C GLU A 27 -9.79 -1.36 3.61
N GLU A 28 -10.24 -0.18 4.05
CA GLU A 28 -11.65 0.09 4.36
C GLU A 28 -12.53 -0.02 3.11
N PHE A 29 -12.13 0.61 2.01
CA PHE A 29 -12.84 0.47 0.73
C PHE A 29 -12.93 -0.99 0.28
N ALA A 30 -11.84 -1.74 0.37
CA ALA A 30 -11.81 -3.15 -0.01
C ALA A 30 -12.76 -3.98 0.87
N LYS A 31 -12.82 -3.70 2.17
CA LYS A 31 -13.76 -4.34 3.09
C LYS A 31 -15.20 -4.02 2.72
N ASP A 32 -15.54 -2.76 2.50
CA ASP A 32 -16.91 -2.32 2.19
C ASP A 32 -17.41 -2.86 0.85
N CYS A 33 -16.50 -2.99 -0.12
CA CYS A 33 -16.82 -3.58 -1.42
C CYS A 33 -16.72 -5.11 -1.45
N GLY A 34 -16.31 -5.77 -0.36
CA GLY A 34 -16.13 -7.23 -0.32
C GLY A 34 -15.04 -7.73 -1.27
N ILE A 35 -13.89 -7.05 -1.33
CA ILE A 35 -12.75 -7.39 -2.18
C ILE A 35 -11.80 -8.30 -1.40
N GLU A 36 -11.70 -9.57 -1.80
CA GLU A 36 -10.82 -10.54 -1.14
C GLU A 36 -9.39 -10.56 -1.71
N SER A 37 -9.24 -10.19 -2.98
CA SER A 37 -7.94 -10.06 -3.64
C SER A 37 -7.99 -9.00 -4.74
N ALA A 38 -6.94 -8.18 -4.87
CA ALA A 38 -6.82 -7.20 -5.95
C ALA A 38 -5.36 -6.84 -6.25
N THR A 39 -5.11 -6.29 -7.44
CA THR A 39 -3.91 -5.50 -7.73
C THR A 39 -4.24 -4.02 -7.55
N VAL A 40 -3.32 -3.26 -6.97
CA VAL A 40 -3.44 -1.82 -6.76
C VAL A 40 -2.36 -1.12 -7.58
N LEU A 41 -2.79 -0.15 -8.40
CA LEU A 41 -1.92 0.79 -9.08
C LEU A 41 -2.17 2.16 -8.48
N PHE A 42 -1.10 2.83 -8.07
CA PHE A 42 -1.16 4.10 -7.37
C PHE A 42 -0.26 5.12 -8.06
N ILE A 43 -0.82 6.30 -8.30
CA ILE A 43 -0.09 7.53 -8.61
C ILE A 43 -0.70 8.66 -7.78
N GLY A 44 0.10 9.60 -7.32
CA GLY A 44 -0.40 10.76 -6.57
C GLY A 44 0.69 11.43 -5.73
N GLY A 45 0.27 12.24 -4.76
CA GLY A 45 1.15 12.93 -3.84
C GLY A 45 1.10 12.35 -2.42
N ALA A 46 2.22 12.42 -1.71
CA ALA A 46 2.30 12.19 -0.27
C ALA A 46 2.80 13.46 0.43
N ASP A 47 2.18 13.79 1.56
CA ASP A 47 2.53 15.02 2.27
C ASP A 47 3.86 14.87 3.04
N ARG A 48 4.41 16.02 3.45
CA ARG A 48 5.53 16.09 4.39
C ARG A 48 5.26 15.22 5.62
N ASN A 49 6.31 14.58 6.12
CA ASN A 49 6.27 13.68 7.28
C ASN A 49 5.43 12.41 7.09
N SER A 50 4.96 12.11 5.87
CA SER A 50 4.42 10.79 5.55
C SER A 50 5.44 9.71 5.90
N LYS A 51 4.99 8.64 6.53
CA LYS A 51 5.82 7.55 7.04
C LYS A 51 5.94 6.45 5.99
N VAL A 52 7.17 6.13 5.61
CA VAL A 52 7.48 5.08 4.63
C VAL A 52 8.32 4.02 5.30
N VAL A 53 7.88 2.76 5.21
CA VAL A 53 8.69 1.61 5.64
C VAL A 53 9.72 1.34 4.54
N VAL A 54 11.01 1.29 4.90
CA VAL A 54 12.13 1.10 3.94
C VAL A 54 12.82 -0.25 4.09
N GLY A 55 12.19 -1.17 4.79
CA GLY A 55 12.73 -2.49 5.11
C GLY A 55 12.87 -2.71 6.62
N PRO A 56 13.32 -3.90 7.03
CA PRO A 56 13.56 -4.19 8.44
C PRO A 56 14.85 -3.53 8.96
N GLU A 57 14.95 -3.34 10.27
CA GLU A 57 16.20 -2.94 10.95
C GLU A 57 17.29 -4.01 10.78
N ASP A 58 16.90 -5.29 10.87
CA ASP A 58 17.75 -6.45 10.61
C ASP A 58 17.09 -7.35 9.56
N GLY A 59 17.73 -7.47 8.39
CA GLY A 59 17.26 -8.29 7.28
C GLY A 59 17.28 -9.80 7.52
N THR A 60 17.91 -10.26 8.61
CA THR A 60 18.03 -11.68 8.98
C THR A 60 17.09 -12.07 10.13
N ALA A 61 16.44 -11.10 10.77
CA ALA A 61 15.57 -11.35 11.91
C ALA A 61 14.32 -12.14 11.49
N THR A 62 13.97 -13.15 12.30
CA THR A 62 12.74 -13.95 12.11
C THR A 62 11.46 -13.15 12.38
N LYS A 63 11.56 -12.11 13.22
CA LYS A 63 10.50 -11.13 13.47
C LYS A 63 11.01 -9.74 13.05
N PRO A 64 10.67 -9.27 11.85
CA PRO A 64 11.18 -8.01 11.34
C PRO A 64 10.62 -6.83 12.13
N VAL A 65 11.51 -5.95 12.61
CA VAL A 65 11.15 -4.62 13.12
C VAL A 65 11.28 -3.64 11.95
N PRO A 66 10.23 -2.91 11.56
CA PRO A 66 10.28 -2.03 10.39
C PRO A 66 11.07 -0.75 10.67
N THR A 67 12.01 -0.44 9.78
CA THR A 67 12.62 0.90 9.71
C THR A 67 11.67 1.84 8.98
N VAL A 68 11.31 2.94 9.65
CA VAL A 68 10.39 3.96 9.11
C VAL A 68 11.14 5.26 8.88
N VAL A 69 10.97 5.84 7.71
CA VAL A 69 11.53 7.15 7.34
C VAL A 69 10.39 8.10 7.04
N ASN A 70 10.58 9.36 7.43
CA ASN A 70 9.61 10.42 7.13
C ASN A 70 10.02 11.11 5.83
N LEU A 71 9.05 11.35 4.94
CA LEU A 71 9.29 12.17 3.75
C LEU A 71 9.63 13.61 4.18
N PRO A 72 10.72 14.20 3.65
CA PRO A 72 11.19 15.52 4.08
C PRO A 72 10.29 16.68 3.60
N GLY A 73 9.37 16.41 2.66
CA GLY A 73 8.39 17.35 2.16
C GLY A 73 7.37 16.63 1.29
N VAL A 74 6.49 17.41 0.65
CA VAL A 74 5.53 16.87 -0.33
C VAL A 74 6.27 16.17 -1.46
N SER A 75 5.91 14.92 -1.74
CA SER A 75 6.55 14.11 -2.78
C SER A 75 5.50 13.54 -3.72
N GLU A 76 5.82 13.54 -5.01
CA GLU A 76 5.07 12.74 -5.99
C GLU A 76 5.40 11.27 -5.78
N ALA A 77 4.45 10.40 -6.07
CA ALA A 77 4.53 8.98 -5.76
C ALA A 77 3.96 8.12 -6.89
N VAL A 78 4.60 6.99 -7.09
CA VAL A 78 4.10 5.88 -7.92
C VAL A 78 4.25 4.59 -7.13
N GLY A 79 3.25 3.72 -7.20
CA GLY A 79 3.23 2.49 -6.44
C GLY A 79 2.48 1.36 -7.12
N ILE A 80 2.87 0.14 -6.76
CA ILE A 80 2.18 -1.10 -7.12
C ILE A 80 2.06 -1.97 -5.89
N GLY A 81 0.88 -2.57 -5.73
CA GLY A 81 0.58 -3.40 -4.59
C GLY A 81 -0.46 -4.45 -4.88
N THR A 82 -0.77 -5.21 -3.84
CA THR A 82 -1.82 -6.21 -3.84
C THR A 82 -2.65 -6.09 -2.57
N ILE A 83 -3.89 -6.56 -2.66
CA ILE A 83 -4.75 -6.81 -1.52
C ILE A 83 -4.96 -8.31 -1.43
N PHE A 84 -4.84 -8.86 -0.22
CA PHE A 84 -5.28 -10.22 0.11
C PHE A 84 -5.91 -10.25 1.50
N ILE A 85 -6.86 -11.15 1.73
CA ILE A 85 -7.38 -11.37 3.07
C ILE A 85 -6.36 -12.06 3.98
N ASN A 86 -6.32 -11.64 5.25
CA ASN A 86 -5.57 -12.34 6.29
C ASN A 86 -6.40 -13.47 6.93
N GLU A 87 -5.84 -14.13 7.95
CA GLU A 87 -6.48 -15.23 8.70
C GLU A 87 -7.82 -14.85 9.34
N ASN A 88 -8.03 -13.57 9.63
CA ASN A 88 -9.28 -13.04 10.19
C ASN A 88 -10.28 -12.57 9.11
N ARG A 89 -10.04 -12.92 7.84
CA ARG A 89 -10.77 -12.46 6.64
C ARG A 89 -10.83 -10.95 6.46
N ILE A 90 -9.81 -10.24 6.93
CA ILE A 90 -9.69 -8.78 6.75
C ILE A 90 -8.81 -8.52 5.52
N PRO A 91 -9.25 -7.73 4.53
CA PRO A 91 -8.40 -7.32 3.42
C PRO A 91 -7.18 -6.54 3.93
N LYS A 92 -6.00 -6.92 3.47
CA LYS A 92 -4.74 -6.27 3.81
C LYS A 92 -3.98 -5.82 2.58
N LEU A 93 -3.57 -4.56 2.59
CA LEU A 93 -2.80 -3.95 1.52
C LEU A 93 -1.30 -4.25 1.73
N HIS A 94 -0.66 -4.76 0.69
CA HIS A 94 0.79 -4.78 0.55
C HIS A 94 1.15 -3.86 -0.61
N LEU A 95 1.71 -2.70 -0.31
CA LEU A 95 2.05 -1.68 -1.32
C LEU A 95 3.54 -1.35 -1.27
N HIS A 96 4.19 -1.37 -2.42
CA HIS A 96 5.52 -0.80 -2.63
C HIS A 96 5.37 0.49 -3.43
N SER A 97 6.19 1.50 -3.11
CA SER A 97 6.09 2.80 -3.77
C SER A 97 7.45 3.50 -3.82
N ALA A 98 7.64 4.29 -4.88
CA ALA A 98 8.73 5.23 -5.01
C ALA A 98 8.18 6.65 -4.81
N PHE A 99 8.96 7.49 -4.14
CA PHE A 99 8.62 8.88 -3.85
C PHE A 99 9.71 9.79 -4.41
N GLY A 100 9.31 10.76 -5.23
CA GLY A 100 10.19 11.76 -5.83
C GLY A 100 9.86 13.17 -5.33
N ARG A 101 10.89 13.98 -5.10
CA ARG A 101 10.72 15.38 -4.70
C ARG A 101 11.88 16.21 -5.22
N LYS A 102 11.55 17.26 -5.99
CA LYS A 102 12.52 18.09 -6.72
C LYS A 102 13.32 17.25 -7.73
N ASP A 103 14.44 17.81 -8.19
CA ASP A 103 15.42 17.26 -9.13
C ASP A 103 16.03 15.93 -8.67
#